data_AF-A0AB34XUP8-F1
#
_entry.id   AF-A0AB34XUP8-F1
#
_cell.length_a   1.000
_cell.length_b   1.000
_cell.length_c   1.000
_cell.angle_alpha   90.00
_cell.angle_beta   90.00
_cell.angle_gamma   90.00
#
_symmetry.space_group_name_H-M   'P 1'
#
loop_
_entity.id
_entity.type
_entity.pdbx_description
1 polymer ?
#
loop_
_entity_poly.entity_id
_entity_poly.type
_entity_poly.pdbx_seq_one_letter_code
_entity_poly.pdbx_strand_id
1 'polypeptide(L)'
;MTRLRITHSNSSVRARAEALVDHHGSIRATAAAAGISYDTLARVLRFPNTTVQERTYQAITRAHATMRRAQKRRDAVAGEVVADFATTPEGRAFIAECRGAA
;
A
#
# COMPACT_ATOMS: atom_id res chain seq x y z
N MET A 1 -18.87 -30.09 14.23
CA MET A 1 -17.66 -29.28 13.96
C MET A 1 -18.02 -28.09 13.08
N THR A 2 -18.36 -26.96 13.67
CA THR A 2 -18.81 -25.76 12.94
C THR A 2 -17.56 -25.00 12.46
N ARG A 3 -17.24 -25.11 11.17
CA ARG A 3 -16.12 -24.35 10.56
C ARG A 3 -16.37 -22.87 10.76
N LEU A 4 -15.53 -22.20 11.55
CA LEU A 4 -15.48 -20.74 11.65
C LEU A 4 -15.20 -20.18 10.26
N ARG A 5 -16.26 -19.78 9.55
CA ARG A 5 -16.19 -19.14 8.25
C ARG A 5 -15.89 -17.65 8.49
N ILE A 6 -14.67 -17.37 8.95
CA ILE A 6 -14.21 -15.99 9.11
C ILE A 6 -14.24 -15.37 7.71
N THR A 7 -15.18 -14.45 7.54
CA THR A 7 -15.48 -13.79 6.28
C THR A 7 -15.33 -12.30 6.52
N HIS A 8 -14.32 -11.71 5.91
CA HIS A 8 -14.05 -10.28 6.05
C HIS A 8 -14.94 -9.48 5.12
N SER A 9 -15.40 -8.32 5.60
CA SER A 9 -16.07 -7.34 4.75
C SER A 9 -15.14 -6.88 3.63
N ASN A 10 -15.63 -6.96 2.39
CA ASN A 10 -14.83 -6.73 1.19
C ASN A 10 -14.49 -5.25 0.97
N SER A 11 -15.15 -4.29 1.63
CA SER A 11 -14.89 -2.86 1.39
C SER A 11 -13.42 -2.48 1.57
N SER A 12 -12.79 -2.94 2.66
CA SER A 12 -11.37 -2.67 2.93
C SER A 12 -10.40 -3.51 2.08
N VAL A 13 -10.84 -4.67 1.60
CA VAL A 13 -10.01 -5.57 0.77
C VAL A 13 -9.97 -5.08 -0.66
N ARG A 14 -11.13 -4.68 -1.18
CA ARG A 14 -11.30 -4.12 -2.50
C ARG A 14 -10.46 -2.87 -2.68
N ALA A 15 -10.50 -1.91 -1.76
CA ALA A 15 -9.68 -0.69 -1.87
C ALA A 15 -8.18 -1.00 -1.96
N ARG A 16 -7.69 -2.01 -1.20
CA ARG A 16 -6.30 -2.47 -1.29
C ARG A 16 -6.00 -3.16 -2.62
N ALA A 17 -6.95 -3.94 -3.13
CA ALA A 17 -6.84 -4.61 -4.42
C ALA A 17 -6.81 -3.60 -5.57
N GLU A 18 -7.63 -2.55 -5.53
CA GLU A 18 -7.63 -1.45 -6.51
C GLU A 18 -6.26 -0.74 -6.51
N ALA A 19 -5.75 -0.35 -5.34
CA ALA A 19 -4.42 0.29 -5.24
C ALA A 19 -3.28 -0.61 -5.77
N LEU A 20 -3.37 -1.92 -5.55
CA LEU A 20 -2.41 -2.87 -6.10
C LEU A 20 -2.53 -3.03 -7.63
N VAL A 21 -3.73 -2.90 -8.20
CA VAL A 21 -3.93 -2.89 -9.65
C VAL A 21 -3.34 -1.63 -10.26
N ASP A 22 -3.54 -0.48 -9.64
CA ASP A 22 -2.94 0.78 -10.09
C ASP A 22 -1.41 0.71 -10.05
N HIS A 23 -0.84 0.08 -9.02
CA HIS A 23 0.60 -0.08 -8.89
C HIS A 23 1.21 -1.05 -9.92
N HIS A 24 0.55 -2.17 -10.21
CA HIS A 24 1.07 -3.21 -11.11
C HIS A 24 0.58 -3.07 -12.57
N GLY A 25 -0.38 -2.18 -12.84
CA GLY A 25 -0.91 -1.87 -14.16
C GLY A 25 -1.91 -2.87 -14.74
N SER A 26 -2.14 -4.03 -14.09
CA SER A 26 -3.17 -4.98 -14.52
C SER A 26 -3.56 -5.96 -13.43
N ILE A 27 -4.81 -6.46 -13.48
CA ILE A 27 -5.31 -7.51 -12.59
C ILE A 27 -4.42 -8.77 -12.64
N ARG A 28 -3.94 -9.15 -13.82
CA ARG A 28 -3.09 -10.35 -13.97
C ARG A 28 -1.76 -10.19 -13.25
N ALA A 29 -1.08 -9.05 -13.41
CA ALA A 29 0.17 -8.77 -12.73
C ALA A 29 -0.03 -8.69 -11.20
N THR A 30 -1.10 -8.04 -10.75
CA THR A 30 -1.45 -7.96 -9.33
C THR A 30 -1.75 -9.33 -8.72
N ALA A 31 -2.50 -10.18 -9.42
CA ALA A 31 -2.82 -11.53 -8.95
C ALA A 31 -1.53 -12.37 -8.77
N ALA A 32 -0.62 -12.29 -9.74
CA ALA A 32 0.68 -12.95 -9.66
C ALA A 32 1.53 -12.41 -8.49
N ALA A 33 1.61 -11.09 -8.33
CA ALA A 33 2.36 -10.46 -7.24
C ALA A 33 1.79 -10.77 -5.85
N ALA A 34 0.47 -10.89 -5.74
CA ALA A 34 -0.21 -11.23 -4.49
C ALA A 34 -0.30 -12.75 -4.23
N GLY A 35 0.11 -13.60 -5.19
CA GLY A 35 0.06 -15.05 -5.05
C GLY A 35 -1.36 -15.63 -5.01
N ILE A 36 -2.30 -15.02 -5.75
CA ILE A 36 -3.70 -15.47 -5.85
C ILE A 36 -4.09 -15.66 -7.32
N SER A 37 -5.18 -16.40 -7.57
CA SER A 37 -5.66 -16.55 -8.95
C SER A 37 -6.26 -15.26 -9.49
N TYR A 38 -6.17 -15.09 -10.82
CA TYR A 38 -6.81 -14.00 -11.55
C TYR A 38 -8.31 -13.92 -11.23
N ASP A 39 -9.01 -15.05 -11.28
CA ASP A 39 -10.46 -15.11 -11.04
C ASP A 39 -10.82 -14.68 -9.62
N THR A 40 -9.99 -15.03 -8.64
CA THR A 40 -10.19 -14.62 -7.24
C THR A 40 -10.11 -13.10 -7.13
N LEU A 41 -9.07 -12.49 -7.72
CA LEU A 41 -8.89 -11.04 -7.66
C LEU A 41 -9.97 -10.30 -8.46
N ALA A 42 -10.31 -10.78 -9.65
CA ALA A 42 -11.38 -10.21 -10.47
C ALA A 42 -12.73 -10.25 -9.74
N ARG A 43 -13.01 -11.32 -8.98
CA ARG A 43 -14.23 -11.44 -8.17
C ARG A 43 -14.25 -10.44 -7.01
N VAL A 44 -13.12 -10.26 -6.32
CA VAL A 44 -12.98 -9.26 -5.24
C VAL A 44 -13.29 -7.85 -5.74
N LEU A 45 -12.78 -7.48 -6.92
CA LEU A 45 -12.98 -6.16 -7.52
C LEU A 45 -14.40 -5.97 -8.04
N ARG A 46 -14.96 -6.98 -8.72
CA ARG A 46 -16.28 -6.90 -9.37
C ARG A 46 -17.44 -6.87 -8.38
N PHE A 47 -17.34 -7.58 -7.26
CA PHE A 47 -18.48 -7.79 -6.35
C PHE A 47 -18.23 -7.14 -4.98
N PRO A 48 -18.62 -5.87 -4.77
CA PRO A 48 -18.32 -5.14 -3.53
C PRO A 48 -18.92 -5.77 -2.26
N ASN A 49 -20.01 -6.53 -2.37
CA ASN A 49 -20.71 -7.17 -1.24
C ASN A 49 -20.38 -8.67 -1.09
N THR A 50 -19.32 -9.17 -1.74
CA THR A 50 -18.86 -10.55 -1.54
C THR A 50 -18.15 -10.71 -0.20
N THR A 51 -18.13 -11.92 0.33
CA THR A 51 -17.22 -12.29 1.41
C THR A 51 -15.91 -12.80 0.81
N VAL A 52 -14.80 -12.53 1.51
CA VAL A 52 -13.46 -12.95 1.09
C VAL A 52 -12.94 -13.98 2.08
N GLN A 53 -12.31 -15.03 1.55
CA GLN A 53 -11.65 -16.04 2.40
C GLN A 53 -10.47 -15.41 3.15
N GLU A 54 -10.23 -15.84 4.38
CA GLU A 54 -9.10 -15.40 5.22
C GLU A 54 -7.76 -15.41 4.46
N ARG A 55 -7.48 -16.47 3.70
CA ARG A 55 -6.22 -16.59 2.94
C ARG A 55 -6.07 -15.49 1.89
N THR A 56 -7.13 -15.19 1.15
CA THR A 56 -7.15 -14.12 0.15
C THR A 56 -7.04 -12.74 0.81
N TYR A 57 -7.73 -12.55 1.93
CA TYR A 57 -7.62 -11.34 2.75
C TYR A 57 -6.17 -11.08 3.17
N GLN A 58 -5.51 -12.09 3.73
CA GLN A 58 -4.12 -11.99 4.18
C GLN A 58 -3.16 -11.77 3.02
N ALA A 59 -3.36 -12.45 1.88
CA ALA A 59 -2.52 -12.29 0.69
C ALA A 59 -2.56 -10.84 0.16
N ILE A 60 -3.76 -10.30 -0.06
CA ILE A 60 -3.96 -8.91 -0.52
C ILE A 60 -3.39 -7.92 0.50
N THR A 61 -3.62 -8.14 1.79
CA THR A 61 -3.12 -7.26 2.85
C THR A 61 -1.60 -7.24 2.91
N ARG A 62 -0.95 -8.42 2.80
CA ARG A 62 0.53 -8.53 2.77
C ARG A 62 1.10 -7.86 1.52
N ALA A 63 0.54 -8.13 0.35
CA ALA A 63 0.98 -7.52 -0.90
C ALA A 63 0.90 -5.98 -0.83
N HIS A 64 -0.23 -5.45 -0.36
CA HIS A 64 -0.43 -4.02 -0.20
C HIS A 64 0.56 -3.40 0.81
N ALA A 65 0.85 -4.08 1.93
CA ALA A 65 1.83 -3.63 2.90
C ALA A 65 3.26 -3.59 2.30
N THR A 66 3.62 -4.60 1.51
CA THR A 66 4.92 -4.65 0.82
C THR A 66 5.05 -3.52 -0.18
N MET A 67 4.04 -3.28 -1.01
CA MET A 67 3.97 -2.16 -1.95
C MET A 67 4.18 -0.82 -1.23
N ARG A 68 3.43 -0.57 -0.16
CA ARG A 68 3.53 0.67 0.64
C ARG A 68 4.92 0.88 1.24
N ARG A 69 5.55 -0.20 1.73
CA ARG A 69 6.93 -0.13 2.24
C ARG A 69 7.94 0.18 1.14
N ALA A 70 7.78 -0.42 -0.04
CA ALA A 70 8.63 -0.14 -1.19
C ALA A 70 8.48 1.32 -1.65
N GLN A 71 7.23 1.83 -1.73
CA GLN A 71 6.96 3.22 -2.09
C GLN A 71 7.54 4.19 -1.06
N LYS A 72 7.32 3.96 0.23
CA LYS A 72 7.93 4.78 1.29
C LYS A 72 9.46 4.81 1.23
N ARG A 73 10.11 3.73 0.79
CA ARG A 73 11.56 3.69 0.58
C ARG A 73 11.99 4.47 -0.66
N ARG A 74 11.20 4.47 -1.73
CA ARG A 74 11.47 5.28 -2.94
C ARG A 74 11.31 6.78 -2.65
N ASP A 75 10.29 7.13 -1.88
CA ASP A 75 10.00 8.51 -1.49
C ASP A 75 10.88 8.98 -0.32
N ALA A 76 11.75 8.11 0.21
CA ALA A 76 12.66 8.48 1.27
C ALA A 76 13.78 9.34 0.71
N VAL A 77 13.86 10.58 1.17
CA VAL A 77 15.03 11.43 0.97
C VAL A 77 16.18 10.85 1.79
N ALA A 78 17.34 10.62 1.17
CA ALA A 78 18.51 10.17 1.88
C ALA A 78 18.91 11.19 2.96
N GLY A 79 19.28 10.71 4.16
CA GLY A 79 19.67 11.59 5.26
C GLY A 79 20.84 12.50 4.92
N GLU A 80 21.74 12.07 4.04
CA GLU A 80 22.84 12.86 3.50
C GLU A 80 22.34 14.05 2.68
N VAL A 81 21.34 13.86 1.80
CA VAL A 81 20.70 14.96 1.04
C VAL A 81 20.03 15.96 1.97
N VAL A 82 19.42 15.49 3.07
CA VAL A 82 18.83 16.37 4.09
C VAL A 82 19.93 17.14 4.85
N ALA A 83 21.04 16.47 5.18
CA ALA A 83 22.18 17.10 5.85
C ALA A 83 22.82 18.17 4.96
N ASP A 84 23.04 17.87 3.68
CA ASP A 84 23.57 18.81 2.70
C ASP A 84 22.64 20.01 2.54
N PHE A 85 21.34 19.79 2.36
CA PHE A 85 20.34 20.86 2.31
C PHE A 85 20.38 21.74 3.56
N ALA A 86 20.49 21.15 4.76
CA ALA A 86 20.58 21.89 6.02
C ALA A 86 21.84 22.79 6.11
N THR A 87 22.86 22.54 5.29
CA THR A 87 24.05 23.41 5.20
C THR A 87 23.95 24.53 4.15
N THR A 88 22.91 24.54 3.30
CA THR A 88 22.71 25.62 2.31
C THR A 88 22.10 26.87 2.98
N PRO A 89 22.22 28.07 2.37
CA PRO A 89 21.52 29.26 2.83
C PRO A 89 20.00 29.07 2.94
N GLU A 90 19.38 28.39 1.98
CA GLU A 90 17.94 28.12 1.92
C GLU A 90 17.50 27.14 3.01
N GLY A 91 18.27 26.06 3.23
CA GLY A 91 17.95 25.11 4.29
C GLY A 91 18.14 25.72 5.68
N ARG A 92 19.16 26.57 5.87
CA ARG A 92 19.32 27.35 7.11
C ARG A 92 18.17 28.33 7.33
N ALA A 93 17.70 29.01 6.28
CA ALA A 93 16.55 29.91 6.36
C ALA A 93 15.28 29.15 6.73
N PHE A 94 15.02 28.00 6.08
CA PHE A 94 13.88 27.14 6.39
C PHE A 94 13.93 26.59 7.83
N ILE A 95 15.11 26.16 8.31
CA ILE A 95 15.29 25.70 9.69
C ILE A 95 15.10 26.84 10.68
N ALA A 96 15.58 28.05 10.36
CA ALA A 96 15.38 29.24 11.18
C ALA A 96 13.90 29.64 11.23
N GLU A 97 13.17 29.55 10.12
CA GLU A 97 11.72 29.76 10.05
C GLU A 97 10.95 28.70 10.86
N CYS A 98 11.33 27.42 10.75
CA CYS A 98 10.71 26.34 11.55
C CYS A 98 11.01 26.46 13.05
N ARG A 99 12.19 26.99 13.42
CA ARG A 99 12.58 27.27 14.82
C ARG A 99 12.04 28.62 15.31
N GLY A 100 11.64 29.48 14.39
CA GLY A 100 11.18 30.85 14.59
C GLY A 100 9.80 31.07 13.99
N ALA A 101 8.92 30.07 14.08
CA ALA A 101 7.50 30.30 14.00
C ALA A 101 7.18 31.30 15.13
N ALA A 102 7.04 32.55 14.70
CA ALA A 102 6.64 33.71 15.46
C ALA A 102 5.24 33.56 16.07
#